data_AF-A0A3B9TSP4-F1
#
_entry.id   AF-A0A3B9TSP4-F1
#
_cell.length_a   1.000
_cell.length_b   1.000
_cell.length_c   1.000
_cell.angle_alpha   90.00
_cell.angle_beta   90.00
_cell.angle_gamma   90.00
#
_symmetry.space_group_name_H-M   'P 1'
#
loop_
_entity.id
_entity.type
_entity.pdbx_description
1 polymer ?
#
loop_
_entity_poly.entity_id
_entity_poly.type
_entity_poly.pdbx_seq_one_letter_code
_entity_poly.pdbx_strand_id
1 'polypeptide(L)'
;MGFLKAVYDMGRIETGAGGSPEWEEIDSFLSLPLPYFSENDKSYEERNGRVIRVWLKARNPWADTLEIFDVEKIDLVDFLAGDGSIQEKKRKYLYKDKPGSNTQWSFSPLYKLGSPQKENRKELIGENGDWKNNTETRFYKLKRTTLEEFEKLQVFSNGSVELIMECLEALVNDICAKWTDTKRSYLLLFGIEHEGRFLYPGEVPAFVSYFKKKLASRASVSRPVNCAFCGASEENATNLDRVFKFATFDKKSFLPGNDETSSRAKVFPLCQQCFSSISKGKGILDLRFTDTRTIPNTRIYIVPELTLGSRSVEKVGRATEEFLRNGIKVEEKLFSHLAKQGEGLVLHFLFWSKNQAQEQVHALVEDVPPSRLKRLESLWQESLKSFSPFSKENTEAGALDTAIRSTVRTLLGLGGKSEQDQNFQRARVYEVLGKLLGGERIDLKSIKMMMVARFPGLFADAEWLMKKGRFETGVMHLVVDFIERANRR
;
A
#
# COMPACT_ATOMS: atom_id res chain seq x y z
N MET A 1 -5.46 -20.38 -9.01
CA MET A 1 -5.33 -18.96 -8.61
C MET A 1 -4.63 -18.92 -7.26
N GLY A 2 -3.31 -19.15 -7.23
CA GLY A 2 -2.54 -19.24 -5.98
C GLY A 2 -2.51 -17.90 -5.27
N PHE A 3 -2.11 -16.83 -5.98
CA PHE A 3 -2.04 -15.48 -5.44
C PHE A 3 -3.36 -15.01 -4.80
N LEU A 4 -4.47 -15.03 -5.54
CA LEU A 4 -5.77 -14.54 -5.01
C LEU A 4 -6.28 -15.41 -3.87
N LYS A 5 -6.03 -16.73 -3.92
CA LYS A 5 -6.39 -17.65 -2.85
C LYS A 5 -5.59 -17.35 -1.58
N ALA A 6 -4.30 -17.12 -1.69
CA ALA A 6 -3.42 -16.74 -0.60
C ALA A 6 -3.85 -15.41 0.03
N VAL A 7 -4.19 -14.39 -0.78
CA VAL A 7 -4.74 -13.12 -0.28
C VAL A 7 -6.06 -13.34 0.48
N TYR A 8 -6.96 -14.13 -0.08
CA TYR A 8 -8.25 -14.47 0.56
C TYR A 8 -8.05 -15.17 1.90
N ASP A 9 -7.19 -16.19 1.95
CA ASP A 9 -6.94 -16.97 3.16
C ASP A 9 -6.27 -16.13 4.25
N MET A 10 -5.35 -15.23 3.88
CA MET A 10 -4.77 -14.25 4.79
C MET A 10 -5.83 -13.34 5.41
N GLY A 11 -6.80 -12.85 4.62
CA GLY A 11 -7.90 -12.06 5.14
C GLY A 11 -8.86 -12.83 6.07
N ARG A 12 -9.00 -14.14 5.85
CA ARG A 12 -9.80 -15.01 6.73
C ARG A 12 -9.15 -15.27 8.08
N ILE A 13 -7.84 -15.48 8.10
CA ILE A 13 -7.09 -15.69 9.35
C ILE A 13 -7.29 -14.50 10.29
N GLU A 14 -7.20 -13.27 9.76
CA GLU A 14 -7.41 -12.06 10.57
C GLU A 14 -8.88 -11.86 10.98
N THR A 15 -9.84 -12.32 10.17
CA THR A 15 -11.29 -12.17 10.48
C THR A 15 -11.70 -13.06 11.66
N GLY A 16 -11.07 -14.23 11.83
CA GLY A 16 -11.30 -15.10 12.98
C GLY A 16 -10.87 -14.50 14.33
N ALA A 17 -10.11 -13.40 14.33
CA ALA A 17 -9.55 -12.79 15.53
C ALA A 17 -10.28 -11.51 16.00
N GLY A 18 -11.33 -11.02 15.31
CA GLY A 18 -11.95 -9.73 15.70
C GLY A 18 -13.22 -9.28 14.95
N GLY A 19 -13.97 -10.19 14.33
CA GLY A 19 -15.25 -9.86 13.70
C GLY A 19 -16.33 -9.55 14.73
N SER A 20 -16.84 -8.31 14.76
CA SER A 20 -18.13 -8.01 15.40
C SER A 20 -19.21 -8.08 14.31
N PRO A 21 -20.33 -8.81 14.53
CA PRO A 21 -21.42 -8.92 13.57
C PRO A 21 -21.96 -7.56 13.10
N GLU A 22 -21.89 -6.55 13.97
CA GLU A 22 -22.42 -5.20 13.72
C GLU A 22 -21.68 -4.44 12.61
N TRP A 23 -20.41 -4.78 12.35
CA TRP A 23 -19.53 -4.06 11.42
C TRP A 23 -19.25 -4.82 10.12
N GLU A 24 -19.77 -6.04 9.94
CA GLU A 24 -19.45 -6.90 8.78
C GLU A 24 -19.70 -6.23 7.43
N GLU A 25 -20.77 -5.43 7.33
CA GLU A 25 -21.19 -4.73 6.13
C GLU A 25 -20.20 -3.64 5.66
N ILE A 26 -19.47 -3.03 6.60
CA ILE A 26 -18.62 -1.86 6.31
C ILE A 26 -17.13 -2.14 6.47
N ASP A 27 -16.76 -3.13 7.28
CA ASP A 27 -15.39 -3.52 7.59
C ASP A 27 -14.53 -3.80 6.34
N SER A 28 -15.12 -4.37 5.30
CA SER A 28 -14.48 -4.66 4.01
C SER A 28 -14.10 -3.41 3.22
N PHE A 29 -14.82 -2.31 3.45
CA PHE A 29 -14.68 -1.07 2.70
C PHE A 29 -13.72 -0.10 3.36
N LEU A 30 -13.38 -0.32 4.64
CA LEU A 30 -12.51 0.54 5.43
C LEU A 30 -11.03 0.40 5.06
N SER A 31 -10.37 1.54 4.86
CA SER A 31 -8.93 1.65 4.62
C SER A 31 -8.27 2.55 5.67
N LEU A 32 -6.94 2.49 5.78
CA LEU A 32 -6.19 3.44 6.58
C LEU A 32 -5.96 4.72 5.77
N PRO A 33 -6.17 5.92 6.35
CA PRO A 33 -5.96 7.18 5.65
C PRO A 33 -4.49 7.48 5.36
N LEU A 34 -3.56 6.99 6.19
CA LEU A 34 -2.11 7.09 6.00
C LEU A 34 -1.45 5.70 6.02
N PRO A 35 -0.23 5.57 5.48
CA PRO A 35 0.58 4.38 5.70
C PRO A 35 0.80 4.16 7.20
N TYR A 36 0.70 2.91 7.64
CA TYR A 36 1.04 2.53 9.01
C TYR A 36 2.46 1.99 9.05
N PHE A 37 3.19 2.45 10.05
CA PHE A 37 4.49 1.92 10.45
C PHE A 37 4.27 1.24 11.80
N SER A 38 4.81 0.04 11.98
CA SER A 38 4.78 -0.63 13.28
C SER A 38 5.69 0.12 14.25
N GLU A 39 5.38 0.16 15.54
CA GLU A 39 6.29 0.73 16.56
C GLU A 39 7.67 0.04 16.57
N ASN A 40 7.74 -1.22 16.11
CA ASN A 40 9.00 -1.96 15.96
C ASN A 40 9.78 -1.60 14.69
N ASP A 41 9.20 -0.78 13.79
CA ASP A 41 9.88 -0.28 12.60
C ASP A 41 10.78 0.90 13.00
N LYS A 42 12.08 0.82 12.69
CA LYS A 42 13.04 1.90 12.97
C LYS A 42 12.63 3.24 12.36
N SER A 43 11.78 3.23 11.31
CA SER A 43 11.26 4.44 10.67
C SER A 43 9.96 4.98 11.27
N TYR A 44 9.39 4.31 12.30
CA TYR A 44 8.17 4.72 12.97
C TYR A 44 8.25 6.15 13.50
N GLU A 45 9.29 6.45 14.27
CA GLU A 45 9.49 7.78 14.85
C GLU A 45 9.74 8.86 13.79
N GLU A 46 10.25 8.51 12.62
CA GLU A 46 10.55 9.50 11.58
C GLU A 46 9.39 9.72 10.60
N ARG A 47 8.54 8.70 10.40
CA ARG A 47 7.59 8.65 9.28
C ARG A 47 6.15 8.39 9.68
N ASN A 48 5.88 7.99 10.93
CA ASN A 48 4.50 7.76 11.34
C ASN A 48 3.70 9.06 11.26
N GLY A 49 2.48 8.93 10.73
CA GLY A 49 1.59 10.07 10.56
C GLY A 49 1.20 10.68 11.90
N ARG A 50 0.66 11.90 11.85
CA ARG A 50 0.03 12.55 13.01
C ARG A 50 -1.39 12.97 12.70
N VAL A 51 -2.21 13.06 13.73
CA VAL A 51 -3.62 13.42 13.62
C VAL A 51 -3.87 14.63 14.50
N ILE A 52 -4.24 15.74 13.88
CA ILE A 52 -4.80 16.90 14.56
C ILE A 52 -6.28 16.62 14.72
N ARG A 53 -6.73 16.41 15.96
CA ARG A 53 -8.14 16.14 16.27
C ARG A 53 -8.84 17.47 16.53
N VAL A 54 -9.96 17.67 15.86
CA VAL A 54 -10.84 18.83 16.01
C VAL A 54 -12.05 18.39 16.81
N TRP A 55 -12.15 18.86 18.05
CA TRP A 55 -13.17 18.45 19.01
C TRP A 55 -14.43 19.32 18.83
N LEU A 56 -15.39 18.84 18.04
CA LEU A 56 -16.64 19.55 17.78
C LEU A 56 -17.61 19.36 18.95
N LYS A 57 -18.25 20.43 19.42
CA LYS A 57 -19.37 20.31 20.36
C LYS A 57 -20.69 20.22 19.61
N ALA A 58 -21.43 19.15 19.88
CA ALA A 58 -22.78 18.94 19.35
C ALA A 58 -23.79 18.92 20.49
N ARG A 59 -25.01 19.45 20.28
CA ARG A 59 -26.06 19.41 21.32
C ARG A 59 -26.39 17.98 21.76
N ASN A 60 -26.39 17.06 20.81
CA ASN A 60 -26.62 15.65 21.02
C ASN A 60 -25.69 14.83 20.09
N PRO A 61 -24.62 14.23 20.62
CA PRO A 61 -23.67 13.39 19.87
C PRO A 61 -24.29 12.17 19.16
N TRP A 62 -25.49 11.74 19.56
CA TRP A 62 -26.17 10.55 19.04
C TRP A 62 -27.37 10.89 18.16
N ALA A 63 -27.62 12.17 17.89
CA ALA A 63 -28.65 12.58 16.95
C ALA A 63 -28.26 12.22 15.50
N ASP A 64 -29.25 11.94 14.66
CA ASP A 64 -29.04 11.72 13.23
C ASP A 64 -28.52 12.97 12.52
N THR A 65 -28.93 14.15 13.00
CA THR A 65 -28.44 15.45 12.59
C THR A 65 -27.74 16.11 13.77
N LEU A 66 -26.43 16.31 13.62
CA LEU A 66 -25.58 16.93 14.63
C LEU A 66 -25.68 18.45 14.52
N GLU A 67 -26.25 19.09 15.53
CA GLU A 67 -26.22 20.55 15.67
C GLU A 67 -24.92 20.97 16.33
N ILE A 68 -23.95 21.41 15.52
CA ILE A 68 -22.65 21.86 15.99
C ILE A 68 -22.75 23.31 16.43
N PHE A 69 -22.31 23.61 17.65
CA PHE A 69 -22.40 24.96 18.21
C PHE A 69 -21.04 25.55 18.62
N ASP A 70 -19.95 24.76 18.64
CA ASP A 70 -18.62 25.22 19.01
C ASP A 70 -17.52 24.20 18.62
N VAL A 71 -16.26 24.63 18.67
CA VAL A 71 -15.07 23.77 18.63
C VAL A 71 -14.33 23.92 19.95
N GLU A 72 -14.40 22.92 20.82
CA GLU A 72 -13.83 22.96 22.18
C GLU A 72 -12.31 23.22 22.15
N LYS A 73 -11.60 22.42 21.35
CA LYS A 73 -10.14 22.48 21.25
C LYS A 73 -9.63 21.71 20.04
N ILE A 74 -8.34 21.90 19.78
CA ILE A 74 -7.56 21.01 18.93
C ILE A 74 -6.40 20.41 19.70
N ASP A 75 -6.11 19.15 19.45
CA ASP A 75 -4.93 18.48 19.98
C ASP A 75 -4.21 17.65 18.91
N LEU A 76 -3.08 17.08 19.27
CA LEU A 76 -2.22 16.32 18.38
C LEU A 76 -1.97 14.95 18.98
N VAL A 77 -2.24 13.90 18.21
CA VAL A 77 -1.92 12.50 18.57
C VAL A 77 -1.15 11.82 17.43
N ASP A 78 -0.40 10.79 17.76
CA ASP A 78 0.21 9.94 16.73
C ASP A 78 -0.88 9.15 15.98
N PHE A 79 -0.66 8.95 14.68
CA PHE A 79 -1.57 8.17 13.86
C PHE A 79 -1.65 6.74 14.37
N LEU A 80 -2.88 6.26 14.57
CA LEU A 80 -3.19 4.96 15.15
C LEU A 80 -2.72 4.79 16.60
N ALA A 81 -2.55 5.87 17.36
CA ALA A 81 -2.28 5.81 18.80
C ALA A 81 -3.39 5.08 19.59
N GLY A 82 -2.99 4.50 20.72
CA GLY A 82 -3.85 3.75 21.64
C GLY A 82 -3.99 2.27 21.29
N ASP A 83 -4.67 1.55 22.17
CA ASP A 83 -4.84 0.10 22.07
C ASP A 83 -5.90 -0.30 21.04
N GLY A 84 -5.86 -1.59 20.69
CA GLY A 84 -6.79 -2.22 19.75
C GLY A 84 -6.10 -2.77 18.50
N SER A 85 -6.76 -3.74 17.89
CA SER A 85 -6.42 -4.28 16.58
C SER A 85 -6.45 -3.18 15.51
N ILE A 86 -5.74 -3.42 14.40
CA ILE A 86 -5.75 -2.51 13.24
C ILE A 86 -7.17 -2.31 12.72
N GLN A 87 -8.02 -3.33 12.83
CA GLN A 87 -9.38 -3.22 12.35
C GLN A 87 -10.25 -2.33 13.25
N GLU A 88 -10.13 -2.45 14.57
CA GLU A 88 -10.80 -1.51 15.49
C GLU A 88 -10.32 -0.07 15.24
N LYS A 89 -9.03 0.11 14.95
CA LYS A 89 -8.52 1.42 14.59
C LYS A 89 -9.10 1.93 13.26
N LYS A 90 -9.21 1.10 12.22
CA LYS A 90 -9.89 1.47 10.96
C LYS A 90 -11.34 1.90 11.19
N ARG A 91 -12.08 1.18 12.06
CA ARG A 91 -13.45 1.53 12.45
C ARG A 91 -13.51 2.94 13.06
N LYS A 92 -12.59 3.29 13.97
CA LYS A 92 -12.49 4.65 14.55
C LYS A 92 -12.44 5.74 13.47
N TYR A 93 -11.57 5.62 12.47
CA TYR A 93 -11.43 6.65 11.42
C TYR A 93 -12.56 6.65 10.39
N LEU A 94 -13.33 5.55 10.27
CA LEU A 94 -14.41 5.35 9.29
C LEU A 94 -13.97 5.69 7.85
N TYR A 95 -12.71 5.43 7.51
CA TYR A 95 -12.10 5.99 6.32
C TYR A 95 -12.20 5.07 5.09
N LYS A 96 -12.44 5.69 3.92
CA LYS A 96 -12.31 5.07 2.60
C LYS A 96 -11.84 6.13 1.59
N ASP A 97 -10.94 5.75 0.69
CA ASP A 97 -10.51 6.65 -0.39
C ASP A 97 -11.67 7.06 -1.29
N LYS A 98 -11.59 8.29 -1.79
CA LYS A 98 -12.60 8.83 -2.70
C LYS A 98 -12.61 8.00 -3.99
N PRO A 99 -13.78 7.83 -4.63
CA PRO A 99 -13.94 7.02 -5.83
C PRO A 99 -13.13 7.50 -7.04
N GLY A 100 -12.78 8.79 -7.07
CA GLY A 100 -11.97 9.42 -8.10
C GLY A 100 -11.65 10.87 -7.73
N SER A 101 -10.67 11.46 -8.41
CA SER A 101 -10.15 12.81 -8.14
C SER A 101 -11.22 13.91 -8.26
N ASN A 102 -12.23 13.72 -9.10
CA ASN A 102 -13.30 14.69 -9.33
C ASN A 102 -14.40 14.67 -8.25
N THR A 103 -14.29 13.77 -7.26
CA THR A 103 -15.30 13.64 -6.21
C THR A 103 -15.15 14.75 -5.18
N GLN A 104 -16.16 15.62 -5.07
CA GLN A 104 -16.18 16.75 -4.15
C GLN A 104 -16.71 16.40 -2.76
N TRP A 105 -16.57 15.14 -2.34
CA TRP A 105 -17.00 14.68 -1.02
C TRP A 105 -16.13 13.54 -0.51
N SER A 106 -16.19 13.27 0.80
CA SER A 106 -15.49 12.18 1.48
C SER A 106 -16.44 11.29 2.26
N PHE A 107 -16.02 10.04 2.50
CA PHE A 107 -16.77 9.07 3.30
C PHE A 107 -16.75 9.35 4.81
N SER A 108 -15.72 10.06 5.28
CA SER A 108 -15.48 10.38 6.67
C SER A 108 -15.20 11.88 6.80
N PRO A 109 -15.52 12.51 7.94
CA PRO A 109 -15.14 13.88 8.22
C PRO A 109 -13.65 13.93 8.59
N LEU A 110 -12.81 13.61 7.60
CA LEU A 110 -11.37 13.47 7.69
C LEU A 110 -10.72 14.09 6.45
N TYR A 111 -9.80 15.02 6.67
CA TYR A 111 -9.04 15.68 5.62
C TYR A 111 -7.56 15.33 5.68
N LYS A 112 -6.99 14.95 4.53
CA LYS A 112 -5.56 14.66 4.37
C LYS A 112 -4.81 15.99 4.22
N LEU A 113 -4.28 16.51 5.32
CA LEU A 113 -3.54 17.77 5.35
C LEU A 113 -2.18 17.64 4.64
N GLY A 114 -1.52 16.50 4.80
CA GLY A 114 -0.21 16.21 4.20
C GLY A 114 0.95 16.73 5.04
N SER A 115 2.13 16.82 4.43
CA SER A 115 3.33 17.35 5.09
C SER A 115 3.40 18.87 4.96
N PRO A 116 3.85 19.58 6.01
CA PRO A 116 3.96 21.03 6.01
C PRO A 116 4.99 21.54 5.00
N GLN A 117 4.78 22.76 4.51
CA GLN A 117 5.74 23.52 3.69
C GLN A 117 6.42 24.61 4.53
N LYS A 118 7.32 25.41 3.93
CA LYS A 118 7.99 26.49 4.66
C LYS A 118 7.02 27.58 5.16
N GLU A 119 5.88 27.78 4.49
CA GLU A 119 4.88 28.82 4.80
C GLU A 119 3.50 28.21 5.12
N ASN A 120 3.43 27.41 6.20
CA ASN A 120 2.22 26.65 6.58
C ASN A 120 0.94 27.48 6.64
N ARG A 121 0.99 28.68 7.23
CA ARG A 121 -0.18 29.56 7.37
C ARG A 121 -0.75 29.95 6.01
N LYS A 122 0.11 30.30 5.05
CA LYS A 122 -0.30 30.65 3.69
C LYS A 122 -0.90 29.45 2.95
N GLU A 123 -0.44 28.24 3.24
CA GLU A 123 -1.04 27.03 2.67
C GLU A 123 -2.46 26.77 3.20
N LEU A 124 -2.70 27.08 4.48
CA LEU A 124 -4.03 26.97 5.09
C LEU A 124 -5.01 28.02 4.57
N ILE A 125 -4.62 29.30 4.63
CA ILE A 125 -5.54 30.43 4.45
C ILE A 125 -5.19 31.43 3.34
N GLY A 126 -4.07 31.22 2.62
CA GLY A 126 -3.57 32.19 1.63
C GLY A 126 -2.77 33.35 2.25
N GLU A 127 -2.19 34.21 1.41
CA GLU A 127 -1.31 35.32 1.85
C GLU A 127 -2.06 36.36 2.71
N ASN A 128 -3.30 36.67 2.31
CA ASN A 128 -4.12 37.70 2.96
C ASN A 128 -5.24 37.12 3.85
N GLY A 129 -5.24 35.81 4.10
CA GLY A 129 -6.34 35.12 4.77
C GLY A 129 -7.60 34.91 3.93
N ASP A 130 -7.57 35.26 2.63
CA ASP A 130 -8.70 35.06 1.71
C ASP A 130 -8.80 33.61 1.22
N TRP A 131 -9.04 32.71 2.15
CA TRP A 131 -9.20 31.30 1.86
C TRP A 131 -10.55 30.99 1.22
N LYS A 132 -11.57 31.80 1.47
CA LYS A 132 -12.93 31.59 0.96
C LYS A 132 -13.00 31.69 -0.57
N ASN A 133 -12.20 32.58 -1.19
CA ASN A 133 -12.16 32.74 -2.64
C ASN A 133 -10.99 32.01 -3.31
N ASN A 134 -9.98 31.59 -2.54
CA ASN A 134 -8.81 30.92 -3.09
C ASN A 134 -8.95 29.39 -3.10
N THR A 135 -9.26 28.86 -4.29
CA THR A 135 -9.48 27.42 -4.51
C THR A 135 -8.28 26.52 -4.21
N GLU A 136 -7.07 27.09 -4.13
CA GLU A 136 -5.85 26.34 -3.88
C GLU A 136 -5.56 26.11 -2.39
N THR A 137 -6.15 26.91 -1.51
CA THR A 137 -5.94 26.81 -0.06
C THR A 137 -6.47 25.52 0.53
N ARG A 138 -5.84 25.05 1.61
CA ARG A 138 -6.28 23.84 2.30
C ARG A 138 -7.64 24.01 2.94
N PHE A 139 -7.97 25.19 3.48
CA PHE A 139 -9.27 25.44 4.09
C PHE A 139 -10.41 25.45 3.07
N TYR A 140 -10.20 26.02 1.87
CA TYR A 140 -11.17 25.92 0.78
C TYR A 140 -11.44 24.46 0.40
N LYS A 141 -10.36 23.69 0.17
CA LYS A 141 -10.44 22.27 -0.19
C LYS A 141 -11.08 21.43 0.92
N LEU A 142 -10.80 21.73 2.19
CA LEU A 142 -11.42 21.11 3.35
C LEU A 142 -12.94 21.35 3.37
N LYS A 143 -13.37 22.61 3.36
CA LYS A 143 -14.80 22.99 3.36
C LYS A 143 -15.54 22.29 2.22
N ARG A 144 -15.08 22.52 0.98
CA ARG A 144 -15.74 22.04 -0.23
C ARG A 144 -15.78 20.52 -0.34
N THR A 145 -14.68 19.84 -0.02
CA THR A 145 -14.53 18.41 -0.35
C THR A 145 -14.72 17.45 0.82
N THR A 146 -14.87 17.98 2.03
CA THR A 146 -15.01 17.18 3.26
C THR A 146 -16.26 17.57 4.04
N LEU A 147 -16.51 18.85 4.31
CA LEU A 147 -17.54 19.27 5.27
C LEU A 147 -18.89 19.62 4.63
N GLU A 148 -18.92 20.33 3.49
CA GLU A 148 -20.16 20.81 2.87
C GLU A 148 -21.18 19.71 2.58
N GLU A 149 -20.73 18.50 2.24
CA GLU A 149 -21.67 17.41 1.93
C GLU A 149 -22.39 16.90 3.18
N PHE A 150 -21.76 16.97 4.35
CA PHE A 150 -22.40 16.57 5.61
C PHE A 150 -23.58 17.47 5.94
N GLU A 151 -23.48 18.77 5.63
CA GLU A 151 -24.59 19.71 5.78
C GLU A 151 -25.66 19.53 4.69
N LYS A 152 -25.25 19.36 3.41
CA LYS A 152 -26.17 19.08 2.30
C LYS A 152 -27.01 17.83 2.52
N LEU A 153 -26.44 16.82 3.19
CA LEU A 153 -27.12 15.56 3.52
C LEU A 153 -27.68 15.53 4.95
N GLN A 154 -27.73 16.68 5.64
CA GLN A 154 -28.34 16.84 6.97
C GLN A 154 -27.71 15.97 8.07
N VAL A 155 -26.45 15.59 7.91
CA VAL A 155 -25.63 15.02 8.99
C VAL A 155 -25.19 16.14 9.94
N PHE A 156 -24.87 17.32 9.39
CA PHE A 156 -24.74 18.55 10.15
C PHE A 156 -25.98 19.43 9.95
N SER A 157 -26.38 20.16 10.99
CA SER A 157 -27.42 21.19 10.87
C SER A 157 -26.93 22.35 9.99
N ASN A 158 -27.87 23.07 9.37
CA ASN A 158 -27.57 24.23 8.55
C ASN A 158 -26.85 25.32 9.36
N GLY A 159 -25.77 25.88 8.82
CA GLY A 159 -24.86 26.82 9.49
C GLY A 159 -23.68 26.17 10.20
N SER A 160 -23.71 24.85 10.46
CA SER A 160 -22.64 24.16 11.21
C SER A 160 -21.29 24.23 10.49
N VAL A 161 -21.26 24.11 9.17
CA VAL A 161 -20.01 24.09 8.41
C VAL A 161 -19.34 25.46 8.44
N GLU A 162 -20.11 26.55 8.33
CA GLU A 162 -19.55 27.90 8.42
C GLU A 162 -18.98 28.17 9.82
N LEU A 163 -19.72 27.80 10.87
CA LEU A 163 -19.26 27.90 12.25
C LEU A 163 -17.95 27.14 12.49
N ILE A 164 -17.87 25.87 12.03
CA ILE A 164 -16.63 25.07 12.13
C ILE A 164 -15.47 25.80 11.44
N MET A 165 -15.70 26.34 10.24
CA MET A 165 -14.64 27.01 9.49
C MET A 165 -14.20 28.33 10.14
N GLU A 166 -15.11 29.10 10.73
CA GLU A 166 -14.80 30.30 11.50
C GLU A 166 -13.95 29.97 12.74
N CYS A 167 -14.30 28.92 13.48
CA CYS A 167 -13.50 28.44 14.60
C CYS A 167 -12.11 27.98 14.17
N LEU A 168 -12.00 27.27 13.03
CA LEU A 168 -10.70 26.85 12.49
C LEU A 168 -9.83 28.02 12.03
N GLU A 169 -10.45 29.09 11.51
CA GLU A 169 -9.75 30.32 11.15
C GLU A 169 -9.17 31.01 12.38
N ALA A 170 -9.93 31.09 13.48
CA ALA A 170 -9.42 31.57 14.77
C ALA A 170 -8.28 30.70 15.33
N LEU A 171 -8.35 29.38 15.13
CA LEU A 171 -7.35 28.40 15.59
C LEU A 171 -6.19 28.17 14.61
N VAL A 172 -6.08 28.95 13.53
CA VAL A 172 -5.09 28.71 12.46
C VAL A 172 -3.65 28.67 12.98
N ASN A 173 -3.32 29.52 13.95
CA ASN A 173 -1.98 29.58 14.53
C ASN A 173 -1.67 28.31 15.34
N ASP A 174 -2.65 27.79 16.08
CA ASP A 174 -2.51 26.55 16.85
C ASP A 174 -2.39 25.32 15.95
N ILE A 175 -3.10 25.32 14.81
CA ILE A 175 -2.96 24.29 13.77
C ILE A 175 -1.54 24.34 13.20
N CYS A 176 -1.04 25.53 12.85
CA CYS A 176 0.32 25.71 12.33
C CYS A 176 1.38 25.26 13.35
N ALA A 177 1.18 25.55 14.64
CA ALA A 177 2.10 25.14 15.70
C ALA A 177 2.17 23.61 15.86
N LYS A 178 1.06 22.91 15.60
CA LYS A 178 1.00 21.44 15.62
C LYS A 178 1.49 20.81 14.30
N TRP A 179 1.39 21.54 13.19
CA TRP A 179 1.74 21.12 11.83
C TRP A 179 3.11 21.64 11.40
N THR A 180 4.18 21.08 11.94
CA THR A 180 5.55 21.59 11.75
C THR A 180 6.54 20.58 11.17
N ASP A 181 6.32 19.28 11.38
CA ASP A 181 7.26 18.24 10.95
C ASP A 181 7.11 17.90 9.46
N THR A 182 8.08 18.34 8.64
CA THR A 182 8.09 18.12 7.18
C THR A 182 8.32 16.68 6.77
N LYS A 183 8.82 15.82 7.68
CA LYS A 183 9.03 14.39 7.39
C LYS A 183 7.75 13.58 7.58
N ARG A 184 6.80 14.08 8.37
CA ARG A 184 5.56 13.38 8.70
C ARG A 184 4.38 13.93 7.90
N SER A 185 3.39 13.08 7.65
CA SER A 185 2.11 13.48 7.05
C SER A 185 1.04 13.65 8.12
N TYR A 186 0.20 14.68 7.97
CA TYR A 186 -0.82 15.04 8.95
C TYR A 186 -2.24 14.81 8.41
N LEU A 187 -3.15 14.49 9.33
CA LEU A 187 -4.60 14.46 9.12
C LEU A 187 -5.28 15.52 9.98
N LEU A 188 -6.35 16.11 9.46
CA LEU A 188 -7.35 16.81 10.26
C LEU A 188 -8.55 15.87 10.41
N LEU A 189 -8.82 15.46 11.65
CA LEU A 189 -9.91 14.53 11.98
C LEU A 189 -10.95 15.25 12.84
N PHE A 190 -12.19 15.27 12.37
CA PHE A 190 -13.30 15.88 13.08
C PHE A 190 -14.04 14.79 13.86
N GLY A 191 -14.16 14.97 15.16
CA GLY A 191 -14.91 14.10 16.05
C GLY A 191 -15.75 14.93 17.01
N ILE A 192 -16.54 14.25 17.83
CA ILE A 192 -17.46 14.92 18.75
C ILE A 192 -16.88 14.89 20.16
N GLU A 193 -16.86 16.04 20.82
CA GLU A 193 -16.59 16.12 22.25
C GLU A 193 -17.80 15.61 23.02
N HIS A 194 -17.56 14.68 23.93
CA HIS A 194 -18.58 14.21 24.84
C HIS A 194 -17.96 13.80 26.17
N GLU A 195 -18.35 14.48 27.25
CA GLU A 195 -17.89 14.21 28.62
C GLU A 195 -16.35 14.19 28.76
N GLY A 196 -15.68 15.13 28.06
CA GLY A 196 -14.22 15.22 28.07
C GLY A 196 -13.52 14.18 27.19
N ARG A 197 -14.26 13.32 26.48
CA ARG A 197 -13.75 12.31 25.55
C ARG A 197 -13.95 12.75 24.09
N PHE A 198 -12.97 12.42 23.25
CA PHE A 198 -13.08 12.55 21.80
C PHE A 198 -13.75 11.31 21.22
N LEU A 199 -14.99 11.45 20.76
CA LEU A 199 -15.68 10.43 19.99
C LEU A 199 -15.14 10.44 18.56
N TYR A 200 -14.52 9.34 18.15
CA TYR A 200 -14.05 9.16 16.78
C TYR A 200 -15.22 9.03 15.80
N PRO A 201 -15.02 9.28 14.49
CA PRO A 201 -16.11 9.17 13.52
C PRO A 201 -16.87 7.84 13.51
N GLY A 202 -16.18 6.73 13.74
CA GLY A 202 -16.81 5.41 13.85
C GLY A 202 -17.66 5.21 15.11
N GLU A 203 -17.57 6.08 16.11
CA GLU A 203 -18.35 6.00 17.35
C GLU A 203 -19.60 6.89 17.29
N VAL A 204 -19.75 7.71 16.24
CA VAL A 204 -20.84 8.67 16.10
C VAL A 204 -21.86 8.13 15.09
N PRO A 205 -23.10 7.82 15.53
CA PRO A 205 -24.12 7.19 14.67
C PRO A 205 -24.38 7.93 13.35
N ALA A 206 -24.45 9.27 13.40
CA ALA A 206 -24.70 10.10 12.22
C ALA A 206 -23.66 9.89 11.11
N PHE A 207 -22.36 9.77 11.47
CA PHE A 207 -21.29 9.54 10.51
C PHE A 207 -21.30 8.10 9.98
N VAL A 208 -21.60 7.11 10.81
CA VAL A 208 -21.74 5.71 10.39
C VAL A 208 -22.89 5.54 9.40
N SER A 209 -24.06 6.13 9.70
CA SER A 209 -25.23 6.14 8.83
C SER A 209 -24.95 6.82 7.49
N TYR A 210 -24.26 7.97 7.51
CA TYR A 210 -23.79 8.65 6.30
C TYR A 210 -22.88 7.75 5.45
N PHE A 211 -21.91 7.08 6.07
CA PHE A 211 -20.99 6.18 5.39
C PHE A 211 -21.73 5.02 4.70
N LYS A 212 -22.66 4.36 5.42
CA LYS A 212 -23.50 3.28 4.87
C LYS A 212 -24.34 3.76 3.68
N LYS A 213 -24.98 4.92 3.79
CA LYS A 213 -25.79 5.52 2.70
C LYS A 213 -24.95 5.80 1.44
N LYS A 214 -23.70 6.26 1.62
CA LYS A 214 -22.75 6.49 0.52
C LYS A 214 -22.25 5.21 -0.14
N LEU A 215 -22.18 4.10 0.59
CA LEU A 215 -21.91 2.79 0.00
C LEU A 215 -23.12 2.25 -0.77
N ALA A 216 -24.33 2.32 -0.18
CA ALA A 216 -25.55 1.77 -0.75
C ALA A 216 -25.97 2.45 -2.07
N SER A 217 -25.82 3.77 -2.17
CA SER A 217 -26.11 4.55 -3.39
C SER A 217 -25.27 4.16 -4.63
N ARG A 218 -24.40 3.15 -4.51
CA ARG A 218 -23.50 2.65 -5.55
C ARG A 218 -23.77 1.20 -5.94
N ALA A 219 -24.70 0.52 -5.29
CA ALA A 219 -25.16 -0.79 -5.72
C ALA A 219 -26.07 -0.61 -6.95
N SER A 220 -25.55 -0.90 -8.14
CA SER A 220 -26.38 -0.99 -9.34
C SER A 220 -27.26 -2.23 -9.25
N VAL A 221 -28.56 -2.05 -9.39
CA VAL A 221 -29.55 -3.14 -9.51
C VAL A 221 -29.10 -4.06 -10.65
N SER A 222 -28.60 -5.24 -10.32
CA SER A 222 -28.14 -6.23 -11.30
C SER A 222 -28.74 -7.59 -10.99
N ARG A 223 -29.00 -8.38 -12.03
CA ARG A 223 -29.44 -9.78 -11.88
C ARG A 223 -28.39 -10.54 -11.06
N PRO A 224 -28.79 -11.56 -10.26
CA PRO A 224 -27.85 -12.34 -9.48
C PRO A 224 -26.71 -12.87 -10.34
N VAL A 225 -25.48 -12.63 -9.88
CA VAL A 225 -24.23 -13.05 -10.56
C VAL A 225 -23.51 -14.04 -9.67
N ASN A 226 -22.94 -15.09 -10.26
CA ASN A 226 -22.12 -16.04 -9.54
C ASN A 226 -20.73 -15.43 -9.26
N CYS A 227 -20.31 -15.49 -8.01
CA CYS A 227 -18.98 -15.09 -7.58
C CYS A 227 -17.91 -15.89 -8.34
N ALA A 228 -16.99 -15.19 -9.03
CA ALA A 228 -15.90 -15.80 -9.77
C ALA A 228 -14.86 -16.51 -8.88
N PHE A 229 -14.88 -16.25 -7.57
CA PHE A 229 -13.97 -16.86 -6.62
C PHE A 229 -14.54 -18.11 -5.93
N CYS A 230 -15.77 -18.05 -5.39
CA CYS A 230 -16.37 -19.16 -4.63
C CYS A 230 -17.60 -19.80 -5.31
N GLY A 231 -18.11 -19.23 -6.39
CA GLY A 231 -19.30 -19.74 -7.10
C GLY A 231 -20.65 -19.37 -6.49
N ALA A 232 -20.71 -18.72 -5.33
CA ALA A 232 -21.97 -18.32 -4.69
C ALA A 232 -22.73 -17.28 -5.52
N SER A 233 -24.06 -17.41 -5.60
CA SER A 233 -24.95 -16.46 -6.26
C SER A 233 -25.18 -15.24 -5.35
N GLU A 234 -25.00 -14.03 -5.88
CA GLU A 234 -25.12 -12.77 -5.16
C GLU A 234 -25.81 -11.70 -6.02
N GLU A 235 -26.77 -10.97 -5.46
CA GLU A 235 -27.47 -9.87 -6.17
C GLU A 235 -26.62 -8.60 -6.23
N ASN A 236 -25.88 -8.32 -5.17
CA ASN A 236 -25.02 -7.14 -5.03
C ASN A 236 -23.53 -7.50 -5.14
N ALA A 237 -23.15 -8.15 -6.24
CA ALA A 237 -21.76 -8.52 -6.48
C ALA A 237 -20.86 -7.28 -6.67
N THR A 238 -19.64 -7.35 -6.14
CA THR A 238 -18.62 -6.30 -6.28
C THR A 238 -17.45 -6.85 -7.07
N ASN A 239 -16.94 -6.08 -8.03
CA ASN A 239 -15.83 -6.53 -8.87
C ASN A 239 -14.46 -6.42 -8.20
N LEU A 240 -13.50 -7.24 -8.65
CA LEU A 240 -12.13 -7.28 -8.13
C LEU A 240 -11.36 -5.94 -8.29
N ASP A 241 -11.72 -5.09 -9.26
CA ASP A 241 -11.10 -3.75 -9.47
C ASP A 241 -11.27 -2.80 -8.29
N ARG A 242 -12.27 -3.08 -7.44
CA ARG A 242 -12.49 -2.36 -6.19
C ARG A 242 -11.43 -2.68 -5.16
N VAL A 243 -10.79 -3.85 -5.26
CA VAL A 243 -9.68 -4.27 -4.39
C VAL A 243 -8.34 -3.97 -5.04
N PHE A 244 -8.10 -4.46 -6.26
CA PHE A 244 -6.86 -4.29 -7.01
C PHE A 244 -7.08 -3.42 -8.24
N LYS A 245 -6.49 -2.22 -8.30
CA LYS A 245 -6.74 -1.28 -9.40
C LYS A 245 -6.11 -1.73 -10.72
N PHE A 246 -5.15 -2.64 -10.67
CA PHE A 246 -4.59 -3.27 -11.86
C PHE A 246 -5.57 -4.23 -12.56
N ALA A 247 -6.64 -4.67 -11.89
CA ALA A 247 -7.75 -5.38 -12.53
C ALA A 247 -8.59 -4.36 -13.32
N THR A 248 -8.02 -3.78 -14.37
CA THR A 248 -8.67 -2.68 -15.10
C THR A 248 -9.76 -3.24 -16.01
N PHE A 249 -11.02 -3.03 -15.60
CA PHE A 249 -12.20 -3.33 -16.41
C PHE A 249 -12.73 -2.09 -17.16
N ASP A 250 -11.99 -0.98 -17.07
CA ASP A 250 -12.44 0.31 -17.60
C ASP A 250 -12.27 0.48 -19.12
N LYS A 251 -11.37 -0.29 -19.74
CA LYS A 251 -11.04 -0.20 -21.16
C LYS A 251 -11.91 -1.15 -22.00
N LYS A 252 -12.48 -0.63 -23.09
CA LYS A 252 -13.37 -1.38 -24.02
C LYS A 252 -12.78 -2.71 -24.49
N SER A 253 -11.47 -2.75 -24.76
CA SER A 253 -10.77 -3.94 -25.24
C SER A 253 -10.68 -5.08 -24.21
N PHE A 254 -11.01 -4.83 -22.94
CA PHE A 254 -10.97 -5.82 -21.85
C PHE A 254 -12.37 -6.28 -21.41
N LEU A 255 -13.44 -5.76 -22.02
CA LEU A 255 -14.81 -6.16 -21.69
C LEU A 255 -15.29 -7.30 -22.60
N PRO A 256 -15.80 -8.40 -22.04
CA PRO A 256 -16.42 -9.46 -22.83
C PRO A 256 -17.74 -8.96 -23.42
N GLY A 257 -17.78 -8.81 -24.75
CA GLY A 257 -18.92 -8.21 -25.46
C GLY A 257 -18.92 -6.69 -25.30
N ASN A 258 -18.99 -5.97 -26.42
CA ASN A 258 -18.83 -4.51 -26.54
C ASN A 258 -19.88 -3.63 -25.81
N ASP A 259 -20.59 -4.15 -24.81
CA ASP A 259 -21.60 -3.44 -24.02
C ASP A 259 -21.04 -2.91 -22.70
N GLU A 260 -20.99 -1.58 -22.55
CA GLU A 260 -20.26 -0.91 -21.47
C GLU A 260 -20.84 -1.14 -20.06
N THR A 261 -22.16 -1.24 -19.91
CA THR A 261 -22.83 -1.24 -18.60
C THR A 261 -23.15 -2.63 -18.06
N SER A 262 -23.59 -3.56 -18.91
CA SER A 262 -23.93 -4.93 -18.48
C SER A 262 -22.74 -5.88 -18.41
N SER A 263 -21.68 -5.61 -19.19
CA SER A 263 -20.52 -6.51 -19.26
C SER A 263 -19.49 -6.24 -18.16
N ARG A 264 -19.38 -4.99 -17.68
CA ARG A 264 -18.50 -4.62 -16.55
C ARG A 264 -18.80 -5.40 -15.28
N ALA A 265 -20.07 -5.52 -14.91
CA ALA A 265 -20.51 -6.26 -13.71
C ALA A 265 -20.21 -7.77 -13.78
N LYS A 266 -19.85 -8.29 -14.95
CA LYS A 266 -19.50 -9.70 -15.17
C LYS A 266 -18.01 -9.98 -15.14
N VAL A 267 -17.15 -8.95 -15.11
CA VAL A 267 -15.70 -9.15 -15.12
C VAL A 267 -15.20 -9.35 -13.69
N PHE A 268 -14.99 -10.63 -13.34
CA PHE A 268 -14.57 -11.08 -12.01
C PHE A 268 -15.44 -10.55 -10.85
N PRO A 269 -16.74 -10.87 -10.84
CA PRO A 269 -17.65 -10.53 -9.74
C PRO A 269 -17.27 -11.29 -8.46
N LEU A 270 -17.35 -10.64 -7.31
CA LEU A 270 -17.15 -11.24 -6.00
C LEU A 270 -18.43 -11.10 -5.16
N CYS A 271 -18.82 -12.16 -4.46
CA CYS A 271 -19.80 -12.04 -3.38
C CYS A 271 -19.23 -11.18 -2.23
N GLN A 272 -20.10 -10.65 -1.37
CA GLN A 272 -19.67 -9.74 -0.30
C GLN A 272 -18.66 -10.37 0.65
N GLN A 273 -18.81 -11.67 0.94
CA GLN A 273 -17.87 -12.40 1.78
C GLN A 273 -16.47 -12.50 1.15
N CYS A 274 -16.37 -12.85 -0.14
CA CYS A 274 -15.09 -12.94 -0.84
C CYS A 274 -14.45 -11.56 -1.00
N PHE A 275 -15.25 -10.55 -1.34
CA PHE A 275 -14.80 -9.18 -1.41
C PHE A 275 -14.22 -8.71 -0.06
N SER A 276 -14.90 -9.00 1.06
CA SER A 276 -14.44 -8.66 2.41
C SER A 276 -13.12 -9.35 2.75
N SER A 277 -13.02 -10.66 2.56
CA SER A 277 -11.79 -11.41 2.85
C SER A 277 -10.62 -10.95 1.98
N ILE A 278 -10.81 -10.77 0.67
CA ILE A 278 -9.72 -10.31 -0.22
C ILE A 278 -9.32 -8.86 0.11
N SER A 279 -10.27 -7.98 0.41
CA SER A 279 -9.98 -6.58 0.80
C SER A 279 -9.17 -6.50 2.10
N LYS A 280 -9.54 -7.31 3.10
CA LYS A 280 -8.78 -7.44 4.35
C LYS A 280 -7.39 -8.00 4.09
N GLY A 281 -7.28 -9.06 3.29
CA GLY A 281 -6.01 -9.65 2.87
C GLY A 281 -5.10 -8.64 2.18
N LYS A 282 -5.62 -7.87 1.22
CA LYS A 282 -4.88 -6.77 0.58
C LYS A 282 -4.38 -5.75 1.60
N GLY A 283 -5.22 -5.40 2.57
CA GLY A 283 -4.84 -4.50 3.66
C GLY A 283 -3.64 -5.02 4.45
N ILE A 284 -3.58 -6.33 4.73
CA ILE A 284 -2.44 -6.97 5.39
C ILE A 284 -1.21 -6.99 4.48
N LEU A 285 -1.38 -7.23 3.18
CA LEU A 285 -0.28 -7.19 2.21
C LEU A 285 0.38 -5.81 2.14
N ASP A 286 -0.44 -4.77 1.98
CA ASP A 286 0.03 -3.37 1.94
C ASP A 286 0.81 -3.01 3.20
N LEU A 287 0.38 -3.56 4.34
CA LEU A 287 0.94 -3.30 5.65
C LEU A 287 2.25 -4.05 5.91
N ARG A 288 2.22 -5.37 5.80
CA ARG A 288 3.21 -6.30 6.34
C ARG A 288 4.06 -6.95 5.26
N PHE A 289 3.55 -7.10 4.04
CA PHE A 289 4.15 -7.94 2.99
C PHE A 289 4.48 -7.19 1.69
N THR A 290 4.77 -5.89 1.80
CA THR A 290 5.17 -5.05 0.65
C THR A 290 6.60 -4.59 0.80
N ASP A 291 7.47 -5.03 -0.12
CA ASP A 291 8.82 -4.49 -0.27
C ASP A 291 8.83 -3.33 -1.26
N THR A 292 9.54 -2.26 -0.90
CA THR A 292 9.74 -1.07 -1.74
C THR A 292 11.22 -0.71 -1.86
N ARG A 293 12.13 -1.58 -1.42
CA ARG A 293 13.57 -1.29 -1.30
C ARG A 293 14.39 -2.03 -2.35
N THR A 294 13.95 -3.20 -2.82
CA THR A 294 14.74 -4.05 -3.73
C THR A 294 14.93 -3.41 -5.10
N ILE A 295 13.87 -2.82 -5.67
CA ILE A 295 13.90 -2.19 -6.99
C ILE A 295 13.34 -0.77 -6.87
N PRO A 296 14.08 0.27 -7.31
CA PRO A 296 13.59 1.63 -7.28
C PRO A 296 12.25 1.79 -7.99
N ASN A 297 11.34 2.60 -7.42
CA ASN A 297 10.01 2.91 -7.96
C ASN A 297 9.12 1.68 -8.24
N THR A 298 9.40 0.56 -7.56
CA THR A 298 8.63 -0.69 -7.68
C THR A 298 8.14 -1.13 -6.30
N ARG A 299 6.95 -1.70 -6.26
CA ARG A 299 6.40 -2.39 -5.11
C ARG A 299 6.37 -3.88 -5.41
N ILE A 300 6.83 -4.69 -4.46
CA ILE A 300 6.81 -6.14 -4.55
C ILE A 300 5.91 -6.64 -3.43
N TYR A 301 4.74 -7.18 -3.77
CA TYR A 301 3.98 -7.97 -2.81
C TYR A 301 4.58 -9.36 -2.71
N ILE A 302 4.81 -9.81 -1.48
CA ILE A 302 5.34 -11.14 -1.16
C ILE A 302 4.26 -11.86 -0.38
N VAL A 303 3.38 -12.56 -1.08
CA VAL A 303 2.18 -13.17 -0.50
C VAL A 303 2.50 -14.57 0.01
N PRO A 304 2.53 -14.82 1.32
CA PRO A 304 2.62 -16.17 1.86
C PRO A 304 1.33 -16.97 1.66
N GLU A 305 1.47 -18.20 1.21
CA GLU A 305 0.43 -19.24 1.18
C GLU A 305 0.86 -20.43 2.02
N LEU A 306 -0.02 -20.89 2.91
CA LEU A 306 0.18 -22.12 3.68
C LEU A 306 -0.33 -23.31 2.88
N THR A 307 0.55 -24.24 2.54
CA THR A 307 0.22 -25.41 1.70
C THR A 307 -0.74 -26.39 2.39
N LEU A 308 -0.80 -26.36 3.72
CA LEU A 308 -1.71 -27.17 4.55
C LEU A 308 -3.03 -26.45 4.88
N GLY A 309 -3.31 -25.30 4.25
CA GLY A 309 -4.49 -24.48 4.50
C GLY A 309 -4.47 -23.69 5.82
N SER A 310 -5.37 -22.72 5.93
CA SER A 310 -5.45 -21.74 7.03
C SER A 310 -5.76 -22.32 8.43
N ARG A 311 -6.19 -23.58 8.52
CA ARG A 311 -6.47 -24.27 9.80
C ARG A 311 -5.22 -24.81 10.48
N SER A 312 -4.05 -24.58 9.90
CA SER A 312 -2.80 -25.25 10.27
C SER A 312 -1.75 -24.31 10.84
N VAL A 313 -2.07 -23.05 11.15
CA VAL A 313 -1.10 -22.08 11.71
C VAL A 313 -0.39 -22.65 12.94
N GLU A 314 -1.13 -23.36 13.81
CA GLU A 314 -0.61 -24.05 15.00
C GLU A 314 0.35 -25.21 14.69
N LYS A 315 0.34 -25.73 13.44
CA LYS A 315 1.21 -26.80 12.96
C LYS A 315 2.42 -26.30 12.18
N VAL A 316 2.51 -24.99 11.94
CA VAL A 316 3.67 -24.37 11.29
C VAL A 316 4.68 -24.01 12.38
N GLY A 317 5.97 -24.21 12.13
CA GLY A 317 7.01 -23.91 13.12
C GLY A 317 6.97 -22.44 13.57
N ARG A 318 7.37 -22.17 14.82
CA ARG A 318 7.32 -20.82 15.45
C ARG A 318 7.86 -19.70 14.57
N ALA A 319 8.94 -19.95 13.83
CA ALA A 319 9.55 -18.96 12.94
C ALA A 319 8.61 -18.50 11.82
N THR A 320 7.79 -19.40 11.27
CA THR A 320 6.84 -19.05 10.21
C THR A 320 5.59 -18.39 10.76
N GLU A 321 5.15 -18.76 11.97
CA GLU A 321 4.08 -18.04 12.67
C GLU A 321 4.49 -16.59 12.96
N GLU A 322 5.70 -16.38 13.47
CA GLU A 322 6.27 -15.06 13.72
C GLU A 322 6.38 -14.25 12.42
N PHE A 323 6.84 -14.88 11.33
CA PHE A 323 6.88 -14.27 10.00
C PHE A 323 5.48 -13.84 9.50
N LEU A 324 4.45 -14.68 9.68
CA LEU A 324 3.09 -14.34 9.29
C LEU A 324 2.54 -13.16 10.10
N ARG A 325 2.92 -13.05 11.38
CA ARG A 325 2.50 -11.99 12.29
C ARG A 325 3.22 -10.67 12.03
N ASN A 326 4.55 -10.70 11.92
CA ASN A 326 5.40 -9.52 11.82
C ASN A 326 5.59 -9.03 10.38
N GLY A 327 5.52 -9.94 9.40
CA GLY A 327 5.76 -9.64 7.99
C GLY A 327 7.21 -9.37 7.65
N ILE A 328 7.43 -8.55 6.61
CA ILE A 328 8.76 -8.27 6.03
C ILE A 328 9.28 -6.86 6.30
N LYS A 329 8.49 -6.00 6.96
CA LYS A 329 8.85 -4.58 7.15
C LYS A 329 10.06 -4.40 8.07
N VAL A 330 10.19 -5.24 9.08
CA VAL A 330 11.27 -5.21 10.06
C VAL A 330 12.56 -5.87 9.55
N GLU A 331 12.50 -6.58 8.42
CA GLU A 331 13.61 -7.41 7.93
C GLU A 331 14.62 -6.59 7.11
N GLU A 332 15.88 -6.55 7.55
CA GLU A 332 16.97 -5.94 6.78
C GLU A 332 17.47 -6.86 5.65
N LYS A 333 17.46 -8.18 5.89
CA LYS A 333 17.86 -9.23 4.94
C LYS A 333 16.63 -10.03 4.49
N LEU A 334 15.80 -9.37 3.69
CA LEU A 334 14.52 -9.86 3.22
C LEU A 334 14.63 -11.25 2.59
N PHE A 335 15.44 -11.43 1.56
CA PHE A 335 15.46 -12.67 0.80
C PHE A 335 16.11 -13.82 1.57
N SER A 336 17.15 -13.54 2.37
CA SER A 336 17.71 -14.53 3.28
C SER A 336 16.73 -14.91 4.40
N HIS A 337 15.90 -13.97 4.88
CA HIS A 337 14.83 -14.29 5.84
C HIS A 337 13.77 -15.20 5.22
N LEU A 338 13.34 -14.91 3.99
CA LEU A 338 12.38 -15.74 3.25
C LEU A 338 12.94 -17.15 2.97
N ALA A 339 14.23 -17.27 2.68
CA ALA A 339 14.90 -18.55 2.43
C ALA A 339 14.97 -19.47 3.67
N LYS A 340 14.82 -18.93 4.88
CA LYS A 340 14.84 -19.68 6.14
C LYS A 340 13.48 -20.25 6.54
N GLN A 341 12.41 -19.88 5.83
CA GLN A 341 11.05 -20.33 6.15
C GLN A 341 10.88 -21.84 5.87
N GLY A 342 9.93 -22.46 6.56
CA GLY A 342 9.68 -23.90 6.47
C GLY A 342 9.01 -24.32 5.16
N GLU A 343 9.06 -25.62 4.85
CA GLU A 343 8.53 -26.20 3.60
C GLU A 343 6.99 -26.21 3.50
N GLY A 344 6.28 -25.90 4.60
CA GLY A 344 4.83 -25.72 4.62
C GLY A 344 4.35 -24.37 4.07
N LEU A 345 5.27 -23.54 3.57
CA LEU A 345 5.02 -22.21 3.07
C LEU A 345 5.42 -22.11 1.60
N VAL A 346 4.59 -21.45 0.82
CA VAL A 346 4.86 -21.04 -0.56
C VAL A 346 4.70 -19.52 -0.66
N LEU A 347 5.51 -18.88 -1.49
CA LEU A 347 5.52 -17.43 -1.65
C LEU A 347 5.11 -17.06 -3.08
N HIS A 348 4.22 -16.07 -3.21
CA HIS A 348 3.89 -15.45 -4.50
C HIS A 348 4.46 -14.05 -4.56
N PHE A 349 5.11 -13.68 -5.66
CA PHE A 349 5.72 -12.37 -5.86
C PHE A 349 4.98 -11.58 -6.94
N LEU A 350 4.36 -10.46 -6.57
CA LEU A 350 3.75 -9.53 -7.53
C LEU A 350 4.57 -8.23 -7.60
N PHE A 351 5.19 -8.00 -8.74
CA PHE A 351 5.93 -6.78 -9.06
C PHE A 351 4.99 -5.79 -9.73
N TRP A 352 4.80 -4.62 -9.12
CA TRP A 352 3.92 -3.60 -9.65
C TRP A 352 4.42 -2.19 -9.34
N SER A 353 3.98 -1.20 -10.12
CA SER A 353 4.22 0.21 -9.84
C SER A 353 2.92 1.01 -9.88
N LYS A 354 2.92 2.13 -9.16
CA LYS A 354 1.82 3.09 -9.20
C LYS A 354 2.18 4.22 -10.15
N ASN A 355 1.40 4.40 -11.21
CA ASN A 355 1.48 5.57 -12.08
C ASN A 355 0.18 6.35 -11.96
N GLN A 356 0.20 7.46 -11.22
CA GLN A 356 -1.00 8.22 -10.83
C GLN A 356 -2.06 7.34 -10.13
N ALA A 357 -3.23 7.17 -10.75
CA ALA A 357 -4.32 6.33 -10.25
C ALA A 357 -4.25 4.88 -10.76
N GLN A 358 -3.34 4.58 -11.69
CA GLN A 358 -3.20 3.25 -12.28
C GLN A 358 -2.15 2.42 -11.53
N GLU A 359 -2.50 1.18 -11.21
CA GLU A 359 -1.56 0.16 -10.76
C GLU A 359 -1.16 -0.67 -11.98
N GLN A 360 0.13 -0.71 -12.30
CA GLN A 360 0.67 -1.46 -13.43
C GLN A 360 1.42 -2.69 -12.91
N VAL A 361 0.94 -3.88 -13.26
CA VAL A 361 1.62 -5.15 -12.97
C VAL A 361 2.71 -5.37 -14.02
N HIS A 362 3.90 -5.71 -13.54
CA HIS A 362 5.06 -6.00 -14.38
C HIS A 362 5.39 -7.48 -14.44
N ALA A 363 5.26 -8.19 -13.32
CA ALA A 363 5.47 -9.64 -13.24
C ALA A 363 4.68 -10.21 -12.05
N LEU A 364 4.15 -11.42 -12.24
CA LEU A 364 3.60 -12.26 -11.18
C LEU A 364 4.32 -13.60 -11.24
N VAL A 365 4.96 -13.99 -10.13
CA VAL A 365 5.57 -15.30 -9.96
C VAL A 365 4.80 -16.02 -8.87
N GLU A 366 4.06 -17.04 -9.23
CA GLU A 366 3.35 -17.88 -8.28
C GLU A 366 4.22 -19.07 -7.85
N ASP A 367 3.89 -19.65 -6.71
CA ASP A 367 4.39 -20.94 -6.25
C ASP A 367 5.92 -21.04 -6.02
N VAL A 368 6.52 -20.02 -5.37
CA VAL A 368 7.95 -20.02 -5.05
C VAL A 368 8.20 -20.58 -3.64
N PRO A 369 8.74 -21.81 -3.49
CA PRO A 369 9.04 -22.36 -2.18
C PRO A 369 10.31 -21.74 -1.56
N PRO A 370 10.43 -21.63 -0.23
CA PRO A 370 11.65 -21.17 0.45
C PRO A 370 12.92 -21.95 0.04
N SER A 371 12.79 -23.25 -0.25
CA SER A 371 13.89 -24.09 -0.75
C SER A 371 14.49 -23.59 -2.08
N ARG A 372 13.67 -22.95 -2.93
CA ARG A 372 14.15 -22.29 -4.16
C ARG A 372 15.06 -21.11 -3.83
N LEU A 373 14.67 -20.28 -2.87
CA LEU A 373 15.47 -19.15 -2.41
C LEU A 373 16.79 -19.62 -1.79
N LYS A 374 16.74 -20.65 -0.93
CA LYS A 374 17.94 -21.27 -0.35
C LYS A 374 18.90 -21.83 -1.42
N ARG A 375 18.35 -22.43 -2.48
CA ARG A 375 19.16 -22.88 -3.63
C ARG A 375 19.81 -21.70 -4.35
N LEU A 376 19.09 -20.61 -4.61
CA LEU A 376 19.67 -19.42 -5.22
C LEU A 376 20.80 -18.82 -4.36
N GLU A 377 20.62 -18.78 -3.04
CA GLU A 377 21.66 -18.33 -2.11
C GLU A 377 22.91 -19.22 -2.20
N SER A 378 22.73 -20.53 -2.25
CA SER A 378 23.84 -21.49 -2.38
C SER A 378 24.61 -21.30 -3.70
N LEU A 379 23.90 -21.14 -4.83
CA LEU A 379 24.52 -20.90 -6.13
C LEU A 379 25.29 -19.57 -6.16
N TRP A 380 24.77 -18.54 -5.51
CA TRP A 380 25.47 -17.26 -5.36
C TRP A 380 26.77 -17.41 -4.55
N GLN A 381 26.72 -18.17 -3.45
CA GLN A 381 27.90 -18.46 -2.64
C GLN A 381 28.96 -19.26 -3.42
N GLU A 382 28.56 -20.17 -4.30
CA GLU A 382 29.49 -20.86 -5.21
C GLU A 382 30.15 -19.92 -6.22
N SER A 383 29.37 -18.99 -6.80
CA SER A 383 29.90 -17.97 -7.68
C SER A 383 30.91 -17.07 -6.97
N LEU A 384 30.62 -16.67 -5.73
CA LEU A 384 31.55 -15.90 -4.89
C LEU A 384 32.85 -16.64 -4.56
N LYS A 385 32.77 -17.95 -4.28
CA LYS A 385 33.96 -18.79 -4.06
C LYS A 385 34.84 -18.86 -5.31
N SER A 386 34.22 -18.85 -6.49
CA SER A 386 34.94 -18.88 -7.77
C SER A 386 35.58 -17.52 -8.07
N PHE A 387 34.86 -16.43 -7.80
CA PHE A 387 35.33 -15.07 -7.99
C PHE A 387 34.55 -14.10 -7.09
N SER A 388 35.22 -13.37 -6.19
CA SER A 388 34.58 -12.34 -5.35
C SER A 388 35.23 -10.97 -5.58
N PRO A 389 34.47 -9.96 -6.05
CA PRO A 389 34.93 -8.58 -6.10
C PRO A 389 34.82 -7.85 -4.75
N PHE A 390 34.23 -8.49 -3.73
CA PHE A 390 33.99 -7.89 -2.42
C PHE A 390 35.20 -8.07 -1.48
N SER A 391 35.34 -7.15 -0.51
CA SER A 391 36.33 -7.30 0.57
C SER A 391 36.09 -8.61 1.34
N LYS A 392 37.18 -9.25 1.79
CA LYS A 392 37.12 -10.45 2.64
C LYS A 392 36.42 -10.20 3.98
N GLU A 393 36.38 -8.95 4.43
CA GLU A 393 35.71 -8.52 5.65
C GLU A 393 34.18 -8.40 5.47
N ASN A 394 33.68 -8.42 4.23
CA ASN A 394 32.25 -8.35 3.96
C ASN A 394 31.59 -9.72 4.17
N THR A 395 31.23 -10.00 5.41
CA THR A 395 30.55 -11.24 5.83
C THR A 395 29.15 -11.38 5.22
N GLU A 396 28.56 -10.30 4.70
CA GLU A 396 27.23 -10.30 4.09
C GLU A 396 27.25 -10.51 2.57
N ALA A 397 28.45 -10.59 1.97
CA ALA A 397 28.58 -10.77 0.53
C ALA A 397 27.83 -12.02 0.05
N GLY A 398 27.83 -13.09 0.85
CA GLY A 398 27.18 -14.38 0.54
C GLY A 398 25.67 -14.44 0.73
N ALA A 399 25.01 -13.37 1.19
CA ALA A 399 23.56 -13.34 1.39
C ALA A 399 22.80 -13.26 0.06
N LEU A 400 21.61 -13.87 -0.01
CA LEU A 400 20.74 -13.78 -1.18
C LEU A 400 20.32 -12.34 -1.49
N ASP A 401 20.12 -11.51 -0.47
CA ASP A 401 19.87 -10.07 -0.63
C ASP A 401 20.98 -9.36 -1.41
N THR A 402 22.24 -9.73 -1.18
CA THR A 402 23.38 -9.20 -1.92
C THR A 402 23.36 -9.67 -3.37
N ALA A 403 23.01 -10.93 -3.62
CA ALA A 403 22.86 -11.48 -4.98
C ALA A 403 21.80 -10.72 -5.80
N ILE A 404 20.62 -10.55 -5.22
CA ILE A 404 19.49 -9.84 -5.84
C ILE A 404 19.86 -8.37 -6.06
N ARG A 405 20.40 -7.69 -5.05
CA ARG A 405 20.82 -6.29 -5.15
C ARG A 405 21.89 -6.08 -6.22
N SER A 406 22.87 -6.98 -6.30
CA SER A 406 23.93 -6.94 -7.31
C SER A 406 23.36 -7.14 -8.70
N THR A 407 22.46 -8.11 -8.87
CA THR A 407 21.76 -8.36 -10.15
C THR A 407 20.94 -7.14 -10.59
N VAL A 408 20.12 -6.57 -9.70
CA VAL A 408 19.32 -5.37 -9.99
C VAL A 408 20.23 -4.20 -10.36
N ARG A 409 21.26 -3.92 -9.56
CA ARG A 409 22.19 -2.83 -9.79
C ARG A 409 22.92 -2.97 -11.11
N THR A 410 23.42 -4.18 -11.41
CA THR A 410 24.11 -4.47 -12.66
C THR A 410 23.20 -4.20 -13.86
N LEU A 411 21.98 -4.75 -13.86
CA LEU A 411 21.05 -4.58 -14.99
C LEU A 411 20.62 -3.11 -15.16
N LEU A 412 20.27 -2.41 -14.08
CA LEU A 412 19.94 -0.98 -14.16
C LEU A 412 21.12 -0.13 -14.63
N GLY A 413 22.35 -0.48 -14.21
CA GLY A 413 23.59 0.19 -14.62
C GLY A 413 23.92 0.05 -16.10
N LEU A 414 23.35 -0.95 -16.79
CA LEU A 414 23.49 -1.08 -18.25
C LEU A 414 22.61 -0.06 -19.01
N GLY A 415 21.68 0.61 -18.35
CA GLY A 415 20.80 1.61 -18.94
C GLY A 415 21.50 2.90 -19.33
N GLY A 416 20.97 3.57 -20.35
CA GLY A 416 21.30 4.95 -20.68
C GLY A 416 20.72 5.95 -19.68
N LYS A 417 21.01 7.24 -19.89
CA LYS A 417 20.47 8.33 -19.06
C LYS A 417 19.02 8.68 -19.44
N SER A 418 18.52 8.19 -20.57
CA SER A 418 17.16 8.48 -21.02
C SER A 418 16.11 7.73 -20.19
N GLU A 419 14.92 8.31 -20.06
CA GLU A 419 13.82 7.67 -19.34
C GLU A 419 13.36 6.37 -20.02
N GLN A 420 13.39 6.33 -21.36
CA GLN A 420 13.05 5.14 -22.14
C GLN A 420 14.02 3.99 -21.85
N ASP A 421 15.33 4.26 -21.81
CA ASP A 421 16.34 3.24 -21.48
C ASP A 421 16.15 2.73 -20.05
N GLN A 422 15.87 3.62 -19.10
CA GLN A 422 15.63 3.24 -17.70
C GLN A 422 14.37 2.38 -17.55
N ASN A 423 13.32 2.66 -18.32
CA ASN A 423 12.10 1.85 -18.35
C ASN A 423 12.37 0.46 -18.96
N PHE A 424 13.12 0.41 -20.06
CA PHE A 424 13.53 -0.85 -20.68
C PHE A 424 14.35 -1.72 -19.73
N GLN A 425 15.35 -1.14 -19.05
CA GLN A 425 16.16 -1.91 -18.08
C GLN A 425 15.34 -2.36 -16.86
N ARG A 426 14.39 -1.55 -16.39
CA ARG A 426 13.47 -1.98 -15.32
C ARG A 426 12.63 -3.18 -15.76
N ALA A 427 12.07 -3.15 -16.96
CA ALA A 427 11.34 -4.30 -17.50
C ALA A 427 12.21 -5.57 -17.54
N ARG A 428 13.48 -5.43 -17.93
CA ARG A 428 14.44 -6.54 -17.94
C ARG A 428 14.78 -7.05 -16.54
N VAL A 429 14.89 -6.17 -15.55
CA VAL A 429 15.05 -6.57 -14.14
C VAL A 429 13.87 -7.43 -13.69
N TYR A 430 12.64 -7.03 -13.98
CA TYR A 430 11.46 -7.81 -13.61
C TYR A 430 11.47 -9.19 -14.28
N GLU A 431 11.85 -9.26 -15.56
CA GLU A 431 11.96 -10.52 -16.28
C GLU A 431 13.03 -11.44 -15.66
N VAL A 432 14.23 -10.93 -15.41
CA VAL A 432 15.34 -11.72 -14.85
C VAL A 432 15.02 -12.20 -13.44
N LEU A 433 14.52 -11.31 -12.58
CA LEU A 433 14.13 -11.70 -11.22
C LEU A 433 12.93 -12.66 -11.24
N GLY A 434 11.95 -12.41 -12.10
CA GLY A 434 10.81 -13.29 -12.28
C GLY A 434 11.23 -14.72 -12.63
N LYS A 435 12.13 -14.85 -13.61
CA LYS A 435 12.70 -16.14 -14.04
C LYS A 435 13.60 -16.77 -12.99
N LEU A 436 14.42 -16.00 -12.28
CA LEU A 436 15.24 -16.52 -11.16
C LEU A 436 14.34 -17.13 -10.08
N LEU A 437 13.32 -16.39 -9.64
CA LEU A 437 12.38 -16.85 -8.61
C LEU A 437 11.57 -18.06 -9.11
N GLY A 438 10.98 -17.97 -10.30
CA GLY A 438 10.16 -19.03 -10.90
C GLY A 438 10.94 -20.27 -11.35
N GLY A 439 12.26 -20.18 -11.48
CA GLY A 439 13.06 -21.31 -11.94
C GLY A 439 13.20 -21.46 -13.44
N GLU A 440 12.89 -20.42 -14.20
CA GLU A 440 12.96 -20.44 -15.65
C GLU A 440 14.37 -20.09 -16.15
N ARG A 441 14.65 -20.48 -17.40
CA ARG A 441 15.92 -20.14 -18.06
C ARG A 441 15.94 -18.68 -18.48
N ILE A 442 17.04 -18.01 -18.17
CA ILE A 442 17.30 -16.62 -18.52
C ILE A 442 18.16 -16.56 -19.77
N ASP A 443 17.82 -15.66 -20.70
CA ASP A 443 18.65 -15.39 -21.88
C ASP A 443 19.93 -14.63 -21.48
N LEU A 444 20.93 -15.42 -21.09
CA LEU A 444 22.24 -14.94 -20.69
C LEU A 444 23.01 -14.31 -21.85
N LYS A 445 22.76 -14.74 -23.09
CA LYS A 445 23.43 -14.19 -24.27
C LYS A 445 23.07 -12.72 -24.46
N SER A 446 21.78 -12.39 -24.37
CA SER A 446 21.32 -11.00 -24.43
C SER A 446 21.95 -10.13 -23.32
N ILE A 447 22.05 -10.65 -22.09
CA ILE A 447 22.69 -9.92 -20.98
C ILE A 447 24.18 -9.67 -21.26
N LYS A 448 24.93 -10.70 -21.69
CA LYS A 448 26.35 -10.58 -22.05
C LYS A 448 26.54 -9.57 -23.20
N MET A 449 25.70 -9.61 -24.23
CA MET A 449 25.75 -8.66 -25.35
C MET A 449 25.55 -7.21 -24.89
N MET A 450 24.60 -6.94 -23.99
CA MET A 450 24.39 -5.60 -23.44
C MET A 450 25.59 -5.12 -22.62
N MET A 451 26.18 -5.98 -21.79
CA MET A 451 27.39 -5.64 -21.04
C MET A 451 28.53 -5.22 -21.99
N VAL A 452 28.80 -6.05 -23.01
CA VAL A 452 29.85 -5.77 -24.00
C VAL A 452 29.57 -4.48 -24.78
N ALA A 453 28.32 -4.22 -25.16
CA ALA A 453 27.95 -2.99 -25.86
C ALA A 453 28.20 -1.72 -25.02
N ARG A 454 28.21 -1.82 -23.69
CA ARG A 454 28.48 -0.68 -22.79
C ARG A 454 29.97 -0.48 -22.49
N PHE A 455 30.81 -1.50 -22.67
CA PHE A 455 32.24 -1.43 -22.35
C PHE A 455 32.99 -0.29 -23.04
N PRO A 456 32.81 0.01 -24.34
CA PRO A 456 33.51 1.14 -24.96
C PRO A 456 33.25 2.47 -24.24
N GLY A 457 32.00 2.72 -23.85
CA GLY A 457 31.63 3.95 -23.13
C GLY A 457 32.15 3.97 -21.69
N LEU A 458 32.13 2.84 -20.99
CA LEU A 458 32.64 2.73 -19.62
C LEU A 458 34.16 2.82 -19.55
N PHE A 459 34.88 2.22 -20.51
CA PHE A 459 36.34 2.24 -20.57
C PHE A 459 36.90 3.53 -21.17
N ALA A 460 36.09 4.32 -21.86
CA ALA A 460 36.47 5.69 -22.24
C ALA A 460 36.40 6.68 -21.06
N ASP A 461 35.65 6.35 -20.00
CA ASP A 461 35.52 7.18 -18.80
C ASP A 461 36.67 6.88 -17.82
N ALA A 462 37.67 7.77 -17.82
CA ALA A 462 38.85 7.66 -16.96
C ALA A 462 38.51 7.70 -15.46
N GLU A 463 37.47 8.44 -15.05
CA GLU A 463 37.05 8.49 -13.66
C GLU A 463 36.40 7.17 -13.24
N TRP A 464 35.54 6.62 -14.09
CA TRP A 464 34.93 5.32 -13.85
C TRP A 464 35.99 4.22 -13.76
N LEU A 465 36.93 4.17 -14.70
CA LEU A 465 38.01 3.17 -14.71
C LEU A 465 38.82 3.19 -13.41
N MET A 466 39.25 4.38 -12.97
CA MET A 466 40.10 4.54 -11.80
C MET A 466 39.36 4.27 -10.48
N LYS A 467 38.10 4.67 -10.37
CA LYS A 467 37.37 4.62 -9.09
C LYS A 467 36.49 3.37 -8.93
N LYS A 468 35.96 2.83 -10.03
CA LYS A 468 34.85 1.85 -9.99
C LYS A 468 35.07 0.65 -10.92
N GLY A 469 35.85 0.80 -11.99
CA GLY A 469 35.87 -0.13 -13.11
C GLY A 469 36.19 -1.56 -12.70
N ARG A 470 37.24 -1.76 -11.89
CA ARG A 470 37.62 -3.10 -11.39
C ARG A 470 36.52 -3.76 -10.57
N PHE A 471 35.87 -3.00 -9.68
CA PHE A 471 34.81 -3.53 -8.83
C PHE A 471 33.55 -3.84 -9.65
N GLU A 472 33.07 -2.89 -10.45
CA GLU A 472 31.83 -3.04 -11.23
C GLU A 472 31.92 -4.15 -12.28
N THR A 473 33.06 -4.26 -12.99
CA THR A 473 33.28 -5.39 -13.94
C THR A 473 33.33 -6.72 -13.22
N GLY A 474 33.92 -6.76 -12.02
CA GLY A 474 33.90 -7.94 -11.17
C GLY A 474 32.48 -8.33 -10.75
N VAL A 475 31.65 -7.36 -10.36
CA VAL A 475 30.23 -7.62 -10.03
C VAL A 475 29.46 -8.10 -11.27
N MET A 476 29.71 -7.52 -12.45
CA MET A 476 29.09 -7.98 -13.71
C MET A 476 29.43 -9.45 -14.00
N HIS A 477 30.71 -9.83 -13.86
CA HIS A 477 31.15 -11.20 -14.05
C HIS A 477 30.48 -12.15 -13.05
N LEU A 478 30.43 -11.75 -11.79
CA LEU A 478 29.79 -12.53 -10.72
C LEU A 478 28.29 -12.75 -10.99
N VAL A 479 27.56 -11.71 -11.42
CA VAL A 479 26.14 -11.83 -11.78
C VAL A 479 25.95 -12.78 -12.98
N VAL A 480 26.84 -12.71 -13.97
CA VAL A 480 26.79 -13.61 -15.14
C VAL A 480 27.02 -15.07 -14.72
N ASP A 481 28.03 -15.37 -13.92
CA ASP A 481 28.31 -16.71 -13.42
C ASP A 481 27.15 -17.25 -12.58
N PHE A 482 26.59 -16.41 -11.70
CA PHE A 482 25.42 -16.76 -10.89
C PHE A 482 24.20 -17.14 -11.75
N ILE A 483 23.86 -16.31 -12.75
CA ILE A 483 22.75 -16.60 -13.67
C ILE A 483 23.06 -17.86 -14.49
N GLU A 484 24.32 -18.05 -14.91
CA GLU A 484 24.73 -19.24 -15.65
C GLU A 484 24.53 -20.52 -14.82
N ARG A 485 24.94 -20.51 -13.55
CA ARG A 485 24.67 -21.62 -12.61
C ARG A 485 23.19 -21.85 -12.38
N ALA A 486 22.40 -20.77 -12.25
CA ALA A 486 20.95 -20.87 -12.12
C ALA A 486 20.28 -21.49 -13.36
N ASN A 487 20.85 -21.26 -14.56
CA ASN A 487 20.38 -21.79 -15.84
C ASN A 487 20.74 -23.25 -16.09
N ARG A 488 21.87 -23.75 -15.54
CA ARG A 488 22.38 -25.12 -15.68
C ARG A 488 21.55 -26.18 -14.94
N ARG A 489 20.24 -25.93 -14.78
CA ARG A 489 19.26 -26.94 -14.38
C ARG A 489 19.30 -28.12 -15.32
#